data_AF-A0A9X3ASK7-F1
#
_entry.id   AF-A0A9X3ASK7-F1
#
_cell.length_a   1.000
_cell.length_b   1.000
_cell.length_c   1.000
_cell.angle_alpha   90.00
_cell.angle_beta   90.00
_cell.angle_gamma   90.00
#
_symmetry.space_group_name_H-M   'P 1'
#
loop_
_entity.id
_entity.type
_entity.pdbx_description
1 polymer ?
#
loop_
_entity_poly.entity_id
_entity_poly.type
_entity_poly.pdbx_seq_one_letter_code
_entity_poly.pdbx_strand_id
1 'polypeptide(L)'
;MLLLLGILTTATAHAAPVTISSALPSQKTSTTPAQPLADGFYVFQQRYAEHPHMPGILLDTEIKQGKIYLTNNDRAGVFPLGLIDEGELYWHPRSGQWIIVNSAQDKSATEVGGCSDGPVMVDLQQRIYWTC
;
A
#
# COMPACT_ATOMS: atom_id res chain seq x y z
N MET A 1 41.56 -76.28 -39.04
CA MET A 1 40.85 -75.74 -40.22
C MET A 1 39.57 -75.09 -39.72
N LEU A 2 39.34 -73.82 -40.09
CA LEU A 2 38.29 -72.88 -39.63
C LEU A 2 38.47 -72.39 -38.16
N LEU A 3 38.94 -71.17 -37.81
CA LEU A 3 38.76 -69.78 -38.28
C LEU A 3 37.41 -69.17 -37.85
N LEU A 4 37.42 -68.28 -36.84
CA LEU A 4 36.46 -67.19 -36.55
C LEU A 4 36.94 -66.42 -35.29
N LEU A 5 37.62 -65.27 -35.39
CA LEU A 5 37.15 -63.88 -35.55
C LEU A 5 36.32 -63.29 -34.38
N GLY A 6 36.86 -62.20 -33.81
CA GLY A 6 36.10 -61.07 -33.24
C GLY A 6 35.76 -61.16 -31.74
N ILE A 7 35.60 -60.09 -30.97
CA ILE A 7 35.51 -58.64 -31.24
C ILE A 7 35.84 -57.92 -29.90
N LEU A 8 36.62 -56.83 -29.95
CA LEU A 8 36.78 -55.86 -28.87
C LEU A 8 35.46 -55.09 -28.70
N THR A 9 34.90 -54.95 -27.49
CA THR A 9 33.90 -53.89 -27.25
C THR A 9 33.86 -53.41 -25.82
N THR A 10 33.65 -52.10 -25.72
CA THR A 10 33.96 -51.13 -24.67
C THR A 10 33.00 -51.12 -23.48
N ALA A 11 33.56 -50.85 -22.29
CA ALA A 11 32.80 -50.54 -21.07
C ALA A 11 32.02 -49.23 -21.22
N THR A 12 30.73 -49.24 -20.83
CA THR A 12 29.88 -48.05 -20.80
C THR A 12 29.53 -47.71 -19.36
N ALA A 13 30.13 -46.66 -18.81
CA ALA A 13 29.72 -46.07 -17.53
C ALA A 13 28.59 -45.07 -17.79
N HIS A 14 27.41 -45.31 -17.21
CA HIS A 14 26.27 -44.39 -17.25
C HIS A 14 26.39 -43.40 -16.08
N ALA A 15 26.66 -42.12 -16.40
CA ALA A 15 26.50 -41.02 -15.46
C ALA A 15 25.11 -40.40 -15.67
N ALA A 16 24.30 -40.34 -14.61
CA ALA A 16 22.99 -39.69 -14.62
C ALA A 16 23.13 -38.18 -14.34
N PRO A 17 22.37 -37.30 -15.01
CA PRO A 17 22.36 -35.87 -14.70
C PRO A 17 21.43 -35.57 -13.51
N VAL A 18 21.95 -34.90 -12.48
CA VAL A 18 21.14 -34.30 -11.41
C VAL A 18 20.72 -32.91 -11.88
N THR A 19 19.44 -32.75 -12.24
CA THR A 19 18.86 -31.46 -12.60
C THR A 19 18.43 -30.73 -11.32
N ILE A 20 19.20 -29.71 -10.93
CA ILE A 20 18.78 -28.77 -9.87
C ILE A 20 17.80 -27.77 -10.50
N SER A 21 16.51 -27.94 -10.24
CA SER A 21 15.48 -26.97 -10.64
C SER A 21 15.37 -25.89 -9.57
N SER A 22 16.09 -24.79 -9.78
CA SER A 22 15.94 -23.58 -8.95
C SER A 22 14.66 -22.86 -9.35
N ALA A 23 13.55 -23.15 -8.66
CA ALA A 23 12.35 -22.31 -8.73
C ALA A 23 12.67 -20.98 -8.02
N LEU A 24 12.89 -19.92 -8.80
CA LEU A 24 13.01 -18.56 -8.29
C LEU A 24 11.68 -18.13 -7.65
N PRO A 25 11.68 -17.57 -6.43
CA PRO A 25 10.47 -17.00 -5.85
C PRO A 25 10.00 -15.80 -6.69
N SER A 26 8.74 -15.82 -7.14
CA SER A 26 8.08 -14.67 -7.75
C SER A 26 7.98 -13.53 -6.74
N GLN A 27 8.87 -12.54 -6.88
CA GLN A 27 8.73 -11.28 -6.16
C GLN A 27 7.52 -10.53 -6.75
N LYS A 28 6.45 -10.40 -5.97
CA LYS A 28 5.35 -9.47 -6.28
C LYS A 28 5.94 -8.05 -6.23
N THR A 29 6.14 -7.43 -7.37
CA THR A 29 6.49 -6.02 -7.46
C THR A 29 5.28 -5.20 -7.03
N SER A 30 5.28 -4.70 -5.79
CA SER A 30 4.30 -3.75 -5.29
C SER A 30 4.57 -2.39 -5.94
N THR A 31 3.96 -2.12 -7.10
CA THR A 31 4.04 -0.80 -7.72
C THR A 31 3.20 0.18 -6.91
N THR A 32 3.80 1.26 -6.41
CA THR A 32 3.08 2.39 -5.82
C THR A 32 2.09 2.95 -6.84
N PRO A 33 0.78 3.02 -6.55
CA PRO A 33 -0.18 3.63 -7.44
C PRO A 33 0.10 5.13 -7.57
N ALA A 34 -0.26 5.70 -8.73
CA ALA A 34 -0.27 7.14 -8.88
C ALA A 34 -1.26 7.78 -7.89
N GLN A 35 -0.91 8.94 -7.34
CA GLN A 35 -1.82 9.71 -6.49
C GLN A 35 -3.07 10.09 -7.30
N PRO A 36 -4.29 9.70 -6.87
CA PRO A 36 -5.50 9.90 -7.66
C PRO A 36 -5.94 11.36 -7.83
N LEU A 37 -5.47 12.25 -6.96
CA LEU A 37 -5.79 13.68 -6.99
C LEU A 37 -4.54 14.50 -7.27
N ALA A 38 -4.67 15.49 -8.15
CA ALA A 38 -3.64 16.51 -8.35
C ALA A 38 -3.68 17.56 -7.24
N ASP A 39 -2.67 18.41 -7.20
CA ASP A 39 -2.68 19.61 -6.36
C ASP A 39 -3.93 20.47 -6.65
N GLY A 40 -4.58 20.98 -5.61
CA GLY A 40 -5.81 21.76 -5.70
C GLY A 40 -6.64 21.78 -4.43
N PHE A 41 -7.84 22.35 -4.52
CA PHE A 41 -8.80 22.45 -3.43
C PHE A 41 -9.98 21.50 -3.66
N TYR A 42 -10.41 20.84 -2.59
CA TYR A 42 -11.45 19.82 -2.57
C TYR A 42 -12.31 19.95 -1.32
N VAL A 43 -13.43 19.23 -1.32
CA VAL A 43 -14.22 18.99 -0.11
C VAL A 43 -14.15 17.50 0.18
N PHE A 44 -13.71 17.15 1.38
CA PHE A 44 -13.68 15.79 1.89
C PHE A 44 -14.82 15.57 2.87
N GLN A 45 -15.39 14.38 2.86
CA GLN A 45 -16.32 13.92 3.89
C GLN A 45 -15.53 13.21 4.99
N GLN A 46 -15.65 13.66 6.23
CA GLN A 46 -15.21 12.86 7.37
C GLN A 46 -16.18 11.68 7.57
N ARG A 47 -15.64 10.50 7.85
CA ARG A 47 -16.39 9.28 8.20
C ARG A 47 -15.75 8.60 9.41
N TYR A 48 -16.60 8.00 10.23
CA TYR A 48 -16.19 7.21 11.39
C TYR A 48 -15.93 5.76 10.99
N ALA A 49 -14.75 5.23 11.30
CA ALA A 49 -14.37 3.87 10.96
C ALA A 49 -15.26 2.82 11.65
N GLU A 50 -15.64 3.05 12.91
CA GLU A 50 -16.51 2.14 13.68
C GLU A 50 -18.01 2.28 13.33
N HIS A 51 -18.41 3.45 12.84
CA HIS A 51 -19.80 3.79 12.54
C HIS A 51 -19.94 4.51 11.19
N PRO A 52 -19.66 3.85 10.05
CA PRO A 52 -19.53 4.51 8.74
C PRO A 52 -20.81 5.19 8.24
N HIS A 53 -21.97 4.80 8.77
CA HIS A 53 -23.27 5.39 8.44
C HIS A 53 -23.63 6.59 9.32
N MET A 54 -22.88 6.86 10.39
CA MET A 54 -23.07 8.05 11.20
C MET A 54 -22.75 9.30 10.35
N PRO A 55 -23.55 10.37 10.43
CA PRO A 55 -23.24 11.62 9.76
C PRO A 55 -21.90 12.17 10.26
N GLY A 56 -20.97 12.42 9.35
CA GLY A 56 -19.74 13.16 9.62
C GLY A 56 -19.85 14.61 9.15
N ILE A 57 -18.72 15.32 9.15
CA ILE A 57 -18.63 16.70 8.67
C ILE A 57 -17.96 16.81 7.30
N LEU A 58 -18.11 17.97 6.66
CA LEU A 58 -17.36 18.34 5.45
C LEU A 58 -16.12 19.13 5.84
N LEU A 59 -15.01 18.84 5.16
CA LEU A 59 -13.70 19.46 5.39
C LEU A 59 -13.20 20.11 4.11
N ASP A 60 -12.87 21.40 4.18
CA ASP A 60 -12.15 22.08 3.13
C ASP A 60 -10.74 21.53 3.08
N THR A 61 -10.34 21.01 1.92
CA THR A 61 -9.11 20.23 1.76
C THR A 61 -8.22 20.84 0.70
N GLU A 62 -6.98 21.17 1.04
CA GLU A 62 -5.95 21.53 0.07
C GLU A 62 -4.99 20.36 -0.10
N ILE A 63 -4.74 19.96 -1.35
CA ILE A 63 -3.62 19.08 -1.70
C ILE A 63 -2.58 19.92 -2.42
N LYS A 64 -1.34 19.89 -1.96
CA LYS A 64 -0.26 20.67 -2.55
C LYS A 64 1.08 20.01 -2.30
N GLN A 65 1.85 19.78 -3.37
CA GLN A 65 3.21 19.24 -3.29
C GLN A 65 3.30 17.94 -2.48
N GLY A 66 2.33 17.04 -2.68
CA GLY A 66 2.26 15.76 -1.97
C GLY A 66 1.87 15.87 -0.49
N LYS A 67 1.35 17.02 -0.05
CA LYS A 67 0.77 17.21 1.28
C LYS A 67 -0.73 17.40 1.19
N ILE A 68 -1.42 17.06 2.28
CA ILE A 68 -2.85 17.32 2.48
C ILE A 68 -3.05 18.18 3.71
N TYR A 69 -4.02 19.09 3.64
CA TYR A 69 -4.44 19.96 4.74
C TYR A 69 -5.96 19.91 4.84
N LEU A 70 -6.50 19.49 5.97
CA LEU A 70 -7.95 19.30 6.20
C LEU A 70 -8.42 20.35 7.21
N THR A 71 -9.30 21.25 6.79
CA THR A 71 -9.79 22.37 7.61
C THR A 71 -11.29 22.28 7.81
N ASN A 72 -11.73 22.37 9.07
CA ASN A 72 -13.13 22.57 9.39
C ASN A 72 -13.44 24.07 9.52
N ASN A 73 -14.25 24.59 8.60
CA ASN A 73 -14.74 25.96 8.63
C ASN A 73 -16.19 26.06 9.15
N ASP A 74 -16.82 24.93 9.49
CA ASP A 74 -18.18 24.89 10.04
C ASP A 74 -18.18 24.97 11.57
N ARG A 75 -18.92 25.95 12.09
CA ARG A 75 -19.09 26.16 13.54
C ARG A 75 -20.14 25.25 14.15
N ALA A 76 -20.94 24.58 13.34
CA ALA A 76 -21.99 23.67 13.78
C ALA A 76 -21.45 22.24 13.79
N GLY A 77 -20.86 21.79 14.90
CA GLY A 77 -20.40 20.42 14.99
C GLY A 77 -19.60 20.06 16.23
N VAL A 78 -19.20 18.79 16.30
CA VAL A 78 -18.36 18.23 17.37
C VAL A 78 -16.87 18.40 17.10
N PHE A 79 -16.49 18.76 15.88
CA PHE A 79 -15.10 18.99 15.50
C PHE A 79 -14.68 20.44 15.83
N PRO A 80 -13.41 20.66 16.21
CA PRO A 80 -12.88 21.99 16.42
C PRO A 80 -12.90 22.78 15.10
N LEU A 81 -12.91 24.11 15.21
CA LEU A 81 -12.71 24.99 14.06
C LEU A 81 -11.22 25.07 13.69
N GLY A 82 -10.96 25.20 12.39
CA GLY A 82 -9.61 25.33 11.84
C GLY A 82 -9.04 24.00 11.37
N LEU A 83 -7.70 23.90 11.40
CA LEU A 83 -6.98 22.73 10.91
C LEU A 83 -7.32 21.50 11.78
N ILE A 84 -7.85 20.47 11.13
CA ILE A 84 -8.19 19.19 11.73
C ILE A 84 -7.02 18.22 11.65
N ASP A 85 -6.39 18.13 10.48
CA ASP A 85 -5.22 17.27 10.25
C ASP A 85 -4.42 17.76 9.05
N GLU A 86 -3.13 17.44 9.02
CA GLU A 86 -2.23 17.70 7.90
C GLU A 86 -1.13 16.65 7.82
N GLY A 87 -0.48 16.51 6.67
CA GLY A 87 0.70 15.66 6.55
C GLY A 87 1.11 15.36 5.12
N GLU A 88 2.14 14.53 4.97
CA GLU A 88 2.52 13.97 3.66
C GLU A 88 1.50 12.89 3.24
N LEU A 89 1.02 12.96 2.01
CA LEU A 89 0.26 11.87 1.39
C LEU A 89 1.21 10.76 0.99
N TYR A 90 1.04 9.59 1.60
CA TYR A 90 1.89 8.44 1.35
C TYR A 90 1.04 7.21 1.04
N TRP A 91 1.39 6.50 -0.03
CA TRP A 91 0.84 5.18 -0.26
C TRP A 91 1.53 4.18 0.66
N HIS A 92 0.80 3.66 1.64
CA HIS A 92 1.31 2.64 2.55
C HIS A 92 1.22 1.26 1.88
N PRO A 93 2.34 0.65 1.45
CA PRO A 93 2.31 -0.54 0.60
C PRO A 93 1.82 -1.79 1.35
N ARG A 94 1.96 -1.83 2.68
CA ARG A 94 1.51 -2.96 3.50
C ARG A 94 -0.02 -3.01 3.62
N SER A 95 -0.68 -1.87 3.80
CA SER A 95 -2.15 -1.82 3.88
C SER A 95 -2.82 -1.62 2.53
N GLY A 96 -2.09 -1.11 1.53
CA GLY A 96 -2.66 -0.76 0.24
C GLY A 96 -3.61 0.44 0.33
N GLN A 97 -3.27 1.43 1.17
CA GLN A 97 -4.10 2.59 1.42
C GLN A 97 -3.24 3.86 1.42
N TRP A 98 -3.86 4.98 1.07
CA TRP A 98 -3.25 6.29 1.29
C TRP A 98 -3.41 6.68 2.75
N ILE A 99 -2.33 7.19 3.33
CA ILE A 99 -2.28 7.66 4.71
C ILE A 99 -1.74 9.08 4.79
N ILE A 100 -2.05 9.75 5.90
CA ILE A 100 -1.45 11.02 6.29
C ILE A 100 -0.24 10.71 7.18
N VAL A 101 0.94 11.10 6.71
CA VAL A 101 2.20 10.87 7.42
C VAL A 101 2.66 12.14 8.13
N ASN A 102 2.83 12.01 9.44
CA ASN A 102 3.34 13.01 10.36
C ASN A 102 4.73 12.67 10.91
N SER A 103 5.14 11.40 10.82
CA SER A 103 6.44 10.92 11.26
C SER A 103 7.04 9.90 10.29
N ALA A 104 8.35 9.67 10.36
CA ALA A 104 8.98 8.63 9.54
C ALA A 104 8.48 7.22 9.89
N GLN A 105 8.05 7.02 11.13
CA GLN A 105 7.54 5.76 11.68
C GLN A 105 6.19 5.37 11.06
N ASP A 106 5.38 6.34 10.65
CA ASP A 106 4.07 6.11 10.04
C ASP A 106 4.19 5.31 8.74
N LYS A 107 5.27 5.54 7.97
CA LYS A 107 5.53 4.85 6.69
C LYS A 107 5.81 3.36 6.87
N SER A 108 6.19 2.94 8.06
CA SER A 108 6.48 1.53 8.41
C SER A 108 5.52 0.96 9.45
N ALA A 109 4.42 1.66 9.73
CA ALA A 109 3.42 1.23 10.70
C ALA A 109 2.88 -0.18 10.36
N THR A 110 2.65 -0.99 11.39
CA THR A 110 2.11 -2.34 11.20
C THR A 110 0.62 -2.29 10.87
N GLU A 111 -0.07 -1.32 11.46
CA GLU A 111 -1.49 -1.05 11.28
C GLU A 111 -1.69 0.39 10.86
N VAL A 112 -2.79 0.65 10.16
CA VAL A 112 -3.23 1.99 9.77
C VAL A 112 -4.75 2.04 9.95
N GLY A 113 -5.31 3.21 10.25
CA GLY A 113 -6.75 3.33 10.43
C GLY A 113 -7.16 4.40 11.43
N GLY A 114 -8.38 4.91 11.27
CA GLY A 114 -8.92 5.97 12.11
C GLY A 114 -9.01 5.61 13.60
N CYS A 115 -9.17 4.33 13.93
CA CYS A 115 -9.20 3.80 15.30
C CYS A 115 -7.99 2.94 15.67
N SER A 116 -6.92 2.98 14.87
CA SER A 116 -5.66 2.31 15.21
C SER A 116 -4.70 3.28 15.87
N ASP A 117 -3.66 2.78 16.53
CA ASP A 117 -2.51 3.60 16.97
C ASP A 117 -1.62 4.03 15.78
N GLY A 118 -1.91 3.53 14.57
CA GLY A 118 -1.21 3.86 13.35
C GLY A 118 -1.72 5.14 12.68
N PRO A 119 -1.11 5.53 11.55
CA PRO A 119 -1.48 6.73 10.83
C PRO A 119 -2.91 6.67 10.27
N VAL A 120 -3.49 7.84 10.14
CA VAL A 120 -4.84 8.02 9.63
C VAL A 120 -4.91 7.72 8.14
N MET A 121 -6.01 7.09 7.72
CA MET A 121 -6.27 6.75 6.32
C MET A 121 -7.09 7.83 5.62
N VAL A 122 -6.80 8.05 4.35
CA VAL A 122 -7.60 8.87 3.45
C VAL A 122 -7.95 8.11 2.18
N ASP A 123 -9.21 8.18 1.76
CA ASP A 123 -9.61 7.75 0.42
C ASP A 123 -9.58 8.97 -0.50
N LEU A 124 -8.55 9.07 -1.33
CA LEU A 124 -8.40 10.18 -2.26
C LEU A 124 -9.39 10.11 -3.44
N GLN A 125 -9.90 8.93 -3.79
CA GLN A 125 -10.87 8.80 -4.90
C GLN A 125 -12.27 9.20 -4.44
N GLN A 126 -12.69 8.70 -3.28
CA GLN A 126 -13.98 9.00 -2.68
C GLN A 126 -13.99 10.28 -1.88
N ARG A 127 -12.81 10.88 -1.64
CA ARG A 127 -12.60 12.09 -0.82
C ARG A 127 -13.10 11.89 0.60
N ILE A 128 -12.64 10.81 1.23
CA ILE A 128 -13.02 10.46 2.60
C ILE A 128 -11.81 10.60 3.53
N TYR A 129 -12.02 11.28 4.65
CA TYR A 129 -11.11 11.31 5.78
C TYR A 129 -11.67 10.41 6.88
N TRP A 130 -10.93 9.36 7.25
CA TRP A 130 -11.40 8.37 8.22
C TRP A 130 -10.90 8.70 9.62
N THR A 131 -11.81 8.90 10.56
CA THR A 131 -11.46 9.01 11.98
C THR A 131 -12.05 7.84 12.76
N CYS A 132 -11.62 7.68 14.01
CA CYS A 132 -12.49 7.13 15.03
C CYS A 132 -13.62 8.14 15.35
#